data_AF-A0A9E2LFA4-F1
#
_entry.id   AF-A0A9E2LFA4-F1
#
_cell.length_a   1.000
_cell.length_b   1.000
_cell.length_c   1.000
_cell.angle_alpha   90.00
_cell.angle_beta   90.00
_cell.angle_gamma   90.00
#
_symmetry.space_group_name_H-M   'P 1'
#
loop_
_entity.id
_entity.type
_entity.pdbx_description
1 polymer ?
#
loop_
_entity_poly.entity_id
_entity_poly.type
_entity_poly.pdbx_seq_one_letter_code
_entity_poly.pdbx_strand_id
1 'polypeptide(L)'
;MDIKRQLDLIRRGTVEIISEKELVSKLEKSSPLIVKAGFDPSAPDIHLGHTVLLRKLRHFQDLGHKVVFLIGDFTGMIGDPTGRSEARKRLTEREVKENARTYKKQVFKILDEKKTQVVFNS
;
A
#
# COMPACT_ATOMS: atom_id res chain seq x y z
N MET A 1 8.63 -22.05 -2.95
CA MET A 1 9.67 -21.05 -3.24
C MET A 1 10.56 -20.93 -2.01
N ASP A 2 11.88 -20.91 -2.19
CA ASP A 2 12.85 -20.82 -1.08
C ASP A 2 12.63 -19.54 -0.24
N ILE A 3 12.55 -19.69 1.09
CA ILE A 3 12.28 -18.61 2.05
C ILE A 3 13.37 -17.55 1.99
N LYS A 4 14.64 -17.96 1.86
CA LYS A 4 15.77 -17.04 1.76
C LYS A 4 15.60 -16.12 0.55
N ARG A 5 15.24 -16.67 -0.61
CA ARG A 5 14.92 -15.87 -1.80
C ARG A 5 13.75 -14.88 -1.59
N GLN A 6 12.70 -15.26 -0.87
CA GLN A 6 11.59 -14.35 -0.57
C GLN A 6 12.07 -13.19 0.30
N LEU A 7 12.81 -13.52 1.37
CA LEU A 7 13.33 -12.54 2.32
C LEU A 7 14.31 -11.56 1.66
N ASP A 8 15.21 -12.03 0.81
CA ASP A 8 16.15 -11.18 0.08
C ASP A 8 15.41 -10.17 -0.84
N LEU A 9 14.35 -10.61 -1.51
CA LEU A 9 13.53 -9.73 -2.34
C LEU A 9 12.72 -8.71 -1.51
N ILE A 10 12.26 -9.10 -0.33
CA ILE A 10 11.56 -8.21 0.61
C ILE A 10 12.54 -7.21 1.25
N ARG A 11 13.78 -7.59 1.56
CA ARG A 11 14.80 -6.69 2.11
C ARG A 11 15.31 -5.66 1.11
N ARG A 12 15.47 -6.04 -0.16
CA ARG A 12 16.04 -5.14 -1.19
C ARG A 12 15.26 -3.83 -1.31
N GLY A 13 15.91 -2.70 -1.02
CA GLY A 13 15.29 -1.37 -1.11
C GLY A 13 14.29 -1.05 0.00
N THR A 14 14.25 -1.87 1.06
CA THR A 14 13.51 -1.59 2.29
C THR A 14 14.48 -0.97 3.29
N VAL A 15 14.08 0.13 3.92
CA VAL A 15 14.93 0.81 4.92
C VAL A 15 15.06 -0.04 6.19
N GLU A 16 13.94 -0.57 6.66
CA GLU A 16 13.87 -1.36 7.89
C GLU A 16 12.72 -2.36 7.84
N ILE A 17 12.90 -3.53 8.47
CA ILE A 17 11.84 -4.50 8.74
C ILE A 17 11.73 -4.66 10.25
N ILE A 18 10.69 -4.08 10.84
CA ILE A 18 10.40 -4.23 12.27
C ILE A 18 10.04 -5.70 12.53
N SER A 19 10.72 -6.33 13.50
CA SER A 19 10.52 -7.74 13.87
C SER A 19 10.68 -8.72 12.70
N GLU A 20 11.81 -8.67 11.99
CA GLU A 20 12.08 -9.57 10.86
C GLU A 20 11.93 -11.07 11.18
N LYS A 21 12.25 -11.48 12.42
CA LYS A 21 12.01 -12.85 12.90
C LYS A 21 10.53 -13.26 12.78
N GLU A 22 9.60 -12.34 13.06
CA GLU A 22 8.17 -12.59 12.92
C GLU A 22 7.78 -12.72 11.44
N LEU A 23 8.35 -11.89 10.57
CA LEU A 23 8.15 -12.00 9.12
C LEU A 23 8.59 -13.38 8.61
N VAL A 24 9.78 -13.86 9.03
CA VAL A 24 10.28 -15.19 8.66
C VAL A 24 9.30 -16.28 9.12
N SER A 25 8.86 -16.23 10.39
CA SER A 25 7.88 -17.20 10.92
C SER A 25 6.55 -17.17 10.15
N LYS A 26 6.11 -16.00 9.68
CA LYS A 26 4.92 -15.89 8.83
C LYS A 26 5.14 -16.51 7.45
N LEU A 27 6.31 -16.32 6.83
CA LEU A 27 6.66 -16.90 5.53
C LEU A 27 6.78 -18.43 5.58
N GLU A 28 7.23 -18.99 6.70
CA GLU A 28 7.33 -20.45 6.93
C GLU A 28 5.97 -21.16 6.95
N LYS A 29 4.92 -20.48 7.41
CA LYS A 29 3.55 -21.03 7.53
C LYS A 29 2.89 -21.38 6.18
N SER A 30 3.59 -21.16 5.05
CA SER A 30 3.18 -21.53 3.68
C SER A 30 1.79 -21.04 3.25
N SER A 31 1.20 -20.08 3.98
CA SER A 31 -0.05 -19.42 3.62
C SER A 31 0.23 -18.04 3.03
N PRO A 32 -0.55 -17.60 2.02
CA PRO A 32 -0.41 -16.25 1.48
C PRO A 32 -0.60 -15.19 2.57
N LEU A 33 0.40 -14.34 2.77
CA LEU A 33 0.28 -13.18 3.65
C LEU A 33 -0.69 -12.16 3.07
N ILE A 34 -1.32 -11.41 3.96
CA ILE A 34 -2.12 -10.23 3.62
C ILE A 34 -1.22 -9.01 3.85
N VAL A 35 -0.87 -8.33 2.76
CA VAL A 35 0.05 -7.19 2.76
C VAL A 35 -0.75 -5.92 2.54
N LYS A 36 -0.87 -5.11 3.60
CA LYS A 36 -1.68 -3.89 3.59
C LYS A 36 -0.81 -2.66 3.29
N ALA A 37 -1.28 -1.80 2.41
CA ALA A 37 -0.75 -0.44 2.26
C ALA A 37 -1.90 0.57 2.22
N GLY A 38 -1.81 1.60 3.06
CA GLY A 38 -2.79 2.68 3.14
C GLY A 38 -2.38 3.89 2.29
N PHE A 39 -3.34 4.48 1.58
CA PHE A 39 -3.17 5.69 0.80
C PHE A 39 -4.23 6.70 1.18
N ASP A 40 -3.80 7.91 1.54
CA ASP A 40 -4.68 9.04 1.78
C ASP A 40 -5.01 9.73 0.43
N PRO A 41 -6.27 9.75 -0.03
CA PRO A 41 -6.67 10.36 -1.29
C PRO A 41 -6.77 11.90 -1.19
N SER A 42 -5.84 12.53 -0.47
CA SER A 42 -5.79 13.99 -0.27
C SER A 42 -5.21 14.76 -1.44
N ALA A 43 -4.57 14.06 -2.40
CA ALA A 43 -4.08 14.60 -3.66
C ALA A 43 -4.86 14.00 -4.84
N PRO A 44 -4.92 14.67 -6.00
CA PRO A 44 -5.62 14.15 -7.17
C PRO A 44 -4.95 12.90 -7.76
N ASP A 45 -3.65 12.74 -7.61
CA ASP A 45 -2.87 11.67 -8.23
C ASP A 45 -1.74 11.15 -7.33
N ILE A 46 -1.26 9.94 -7.63
CA ILE A 46 -0.10 9.34 -6.99
C ILE A 46 1.15 9.75 -7.76
N HIS A 47 2.07 10.46 -7.11
CA HIS A 47 3.34 10.84 -7.73
C HIS A 47 4.35 9.67 -7.79
N LEU A 48 5.38 9.81 -8.62
CA LEU A 48 6.43 8.80 -8.86
C LEU A 48 7.20 8.34 -7.60
N GLY A 49 7.25 9.16 -6.54
CA GLY A 49 7.80 8.74 -5.25
C GLY A 49 7.14 7.48 -4.66
N HIS A 50 5.87 7.19 -4.99
CA HIS A 50 5.20 5.97 -4.54
C HIS A 50 5.60 4.73 -5.34
N THR A 51 6.32 4.87 -6.45
CA THR A 51 6.73 3.73 -7.30
C THR A 51 7.59 2.74 -6.51
N VAL A 52 8.43 3.20 -5.57
CA VAL A 52 9.23 2.30 -4.72
C VAL A 52 8.33 1.38 -3.88
N LEU A 53 7.33 1.96 -3.22
CA LEU A 53 6.37 1.21 -2.40
C LEU A 53 5.49 0.29 -3.26
N LEU A 54 4.95 0.78 -4.37
CA LEU A 54 4.11 -0.02 -5.28
C LEU A 54 4.89 -1.20 -5.87
N ARG A 55 6.17 -1.02 -6.21
CA ARG A 55 7.02 -2.13 -6.66
C ARG A 55 7.28 -3.15 -5.56
N LYS A 56 7.41 -2.72 -4.30
CA LYS A 56 7.51 -3.64 -3.16
C LYS A 56 6.25 -4.48 -3.01
N LEU A 57 5.07 -3.87 -3.10
CA LEU A 57 3.79 -4.60 -3.10
C LEU A 57 3.70 -5.58 -4.26
N ARG A 58 4.16 -5.19 -5.45
CA ARG A 58 4.24 -6.09 -6.61
C ARG A 58 5.13 -7.30 -6.34
N HIS A 59 6.28 -7.13 -5.69
CA HIS A 59 7.11 -8.26 -5.26
C HIS A 59 6.31 -9.21 -4.36
N PHE A 60 5.54 -8.71 -3.40
CA PHE A 60 4.67 -9.58 -2.58
C PHE A 60 3.63 -10.34 -3.43
N GLN A 61 3.05 -9.74 -4.46
CA GLN A 61 2.14 -10.43 -5.39
C GLN A 61 2.83 -11.50 -6.23
N ASP A 62 4.05 -11.23 -6.69
CA ASP A 62 4.87 -12.16 -7.45
C ASP A 62 5.36 -13.31 -6.56
N LEU A 63 5.53 -13.06 -5.25
CA LEU A 63 5.80 -14.07 -4.23
C LEU A 63 4.57 -14.91 -3.85
N GLY A 64 3.39 -14.59 -4.39
CA GLY A 64 2.14 -15.33 -4.17
C GLY A 64 1.29 -14.83 -3.00
N HIS A 65 1.65 -13.69 -2.40
CA HIS A 65 0.88 -13.06 -1.34
C HIS A 65 -0.23 -12.16 -1.89
N LYS A 66 -1.18 -11.78 -1.02
CA LYS A 66 -2.31 -10.93 -1.37
C LYS A 66 -2.04 -9.50 -0.93
N VAL A 67 -2.28 -8.53 -1.81
CA VAL A 67 -2.16 -7.11 -1.46
C VAL A 67 -3.54 -6.55 -1.14
N VAL A 68 -3.63 -5.82 -0.03
CA VAL A 68 -4.78 -5.01 0.34
C VAL A 68 -4.40 -3.55 0.20
N PHE A 69 -4.95 -2.90 -0.82
CA PHE A 69 -4.80 -1.49 -1.07
C PHE A 69 -5.92 -0.73 -0.35
N LEU A 70 -5.59 -0.13 0.79
CA LEU A 70 -6.54 0.61 1.62
C LEU A 70 -6.55 2.07 1.21
N ILE A 71 -7.73 2.56 0.83
CA ILE A 71 -8.00 3.97 0.57
C ILE A 71 -8.54 4.58 1.86
N GLY A 72 -7.83 5.57 2.40
CA GLY A 72 -8.16 6.25 3.64
C GLY A 72 -9.13 7.41 3.44
N ASP A 73 -10.32 7.16 2.92
CA ASP A 73 -11.32 8.18 2.61
C ASP A 73 -11.90 8.87 3.84
N PHE A 74 -12.12 8.13 4.94
CA PHE A 74 -12.53 8.72 6.22
C PHE A 74 -11.42 9.62 6.80
N THR A 75 -10.18 9.15 6.77
CA THR A 75 -9.01 9.89 7.27
C THR A 75 -8.68 11.12 6.42
N GLY A 76 -8.94 11.08 5.11
CA GLY A 76 -8.74 12.22 4.22
C GLY A 76 -9.71 13.37 4.48
N MET A 77 -10.91 13.08 5.00
CA MET A 77 -11.87 14.11 5.43
C MET A 77 -11.47 14.82 6.73
N ILE A 78 -10.78 14.10 7.64
CA ILE A 78 -10.29 14.64 8.92
C ILE A 78 -8.97 15.39 8.73
N GLY A 79 -8.09 14.86 7.87
CA GLY A 79 -6.72 15.31 7.64
C GLY A 79 -5.73 14.64 8.61
N ASP A 80 -4.68 14.01 8.07
CA ASP A 80 -3.59 13.45 8.88
C ASP A 80 -2.63 14.58 9.35
N PRO A 81 -2.48 14.79 10.68
CA PRO A 81 -1.64 15.86 11.22
C PRO A 81 -0.13 15.58 11.11
N THR A 82 0.28 14.39 10.67
CA THR A 82 1.69 13.98 10.68
C THR A 82 2.53 14.83 9.71
N GLY A 83 3.41 15.68 10.25
CA GLY A 83 4.51 16.31 9.51
C GLY A 83 4.21 17.62 8.76
N ARG A 84 3.09 18.31 9.00
CA ARG A 84 2.81 19.62 8.36
C ARG A 84 2.33 20.70 9.35
N SER A 85 2.83 21.92 9.16
CA SER A 85 2.56 23.09 10.01
C SER A 85 1.28 23.88 9.64
N GLU A 86 0.65 23.57 8.51
CA GLU A 86 -0.57 24.25 8.03
C GLU A 86 -1.77 23.31 8.02
N ALA A 87 -2.94 23.83 8.41
CA ALA A 87 -4.21 23.10 8.34
C ALA A 87 -4.55 22.78 6.88
N ARG A 88 -4.64 21.49 6.53
CA ARG A 88 -5.02 21.05 5.18
C ARG A 88 -6.45 21.51 4.86
N LYS A 89 -6.71 21.90 3.61
CA LYS A 89 -8.09 22.04 3.09
C LYS A 89 -8.82 20.72 3.29
N ARG A 90 -9.97 20.75 3.96
CA ARG A 90 -10.85 19.58 4.06
C ARG A 90 -11.41 19.26 2.67
N LEU A 91 -11.27 18.02 2.25
CA LEU A 91 -11.88 17.53 1.02
C LEU A 91 -13.32 17.10 1.28
N THR A 92 -14.17 17.31 0.29
CA THR A 92 -15.51 16.74 0.25
C THR A 92 -15.44 15.25 -0.07
N GLU A 93 -16.45 14.49 0.34
CA GLU A 93 -16.57 13.06 0.02
C GLU A 93 -16.51 12.80 -1.50
N ARG A 94 -17.05 13.73 -2.29
CA ARG A 94 -17.03 13.67 -3.76
C ARG A 94 -15.60 13.75 -4.31
N GLU A 95 -14.81 14.71 -3.82
CA GLU A 95 -13.40 14.87 -4.22
C GLU A 95 -12.57 13.65 -3.81
N VAL A 96 -12.79 13.16 -2.59
CA VAL A 96 -12.13 11.95 -2.09
C VAL A 96 -12.42 10.74 -2.98
N LYS A 97 -13.69 10.53 -3.38
CA LYS A 97 -14.08 9.47 -4.30
C LYS A 97 -13.48 9.64 -5.70
N GLU A 98 -13.33 10.87 -6.18
CA GLU A 98 -12.71 11.15 -7.48
C GLU A 98 -11.22 10.82 -7.46
N ASN A 99 -10.49 11.27 -6.44
CA ASN A 99 -9.07 10.95 -6.22
C ASN A 99 -8.86 9.44 -6.02
N ALA A 100 -9.75 8.76 -5.28
CA ALA A 100 -9.70 7.31 -5.12
C ALA A 100 -9.79 6.57 -6.46
N ARG A 101 -10.60 7.07 -7.41
CA ARG A 101 -10.73 6.48 -8.76
C ARG A 101 -9.45 6.65 -9.58
N THR A 102 -8.79 7.80 -9.52
CA THR A 102 -7.52 8.03 -10.23
C THR A 102 -6.41 7.15 -9.64
N TYR A 103 -6.36 7.02 -8.31
CA TYR A 103 -5.40 6.18 -7.59
C TYR A 103 -5.53 4.72 -8.05
N LYS A 104 -6.75 4.17 -8.06
CA LYS A 104 -7.01 2.80 -8.53
C LYS A 104 -6.49 2.59 -9.96
N LYS A 105 -6.77 3.53 -10.88
CA LYS A 105 -6.29 3.47 -12.27
C LYS A 105 -4.75 3.48 -12.37
N GLN A 106 -4.06 4.25 -11.53
CA GLN A 106 -2.61 4.39 -11.57
C GLN A 106 -1.90 3.19 -10.93
N VAL A 107 -2.40 2.72 -9.79
CA VAL A 107 -1.83 1.60 -9.04
C VAL A 107 -1.80 0.32 -9.87
N PHE A 108 -2.86 0.07 -10.64
CA PHE A 108 -2.95 -1.11 -11.50
C PHE A 108 -2.10 -1.07 -12.77
N LYS A 109 -1.36 0.02 -13.01
CA LYS A 109 -0.24 0.00 -13.96
C LYS A 109 0.94 -0.82 -13.44
N ILE A 110 1.02 -1.04 -12.11
CA ILE A 110 2.11 -1.75 -11.44
C ILE A 110 1.59 -3.03 -10.77
N LEU A 111 0.49 -2.94 -10.02
CA LEU A 111 -0.12 -4.06 -9.32
C LEU A 111 -1.04 -4.87 -10.23
N ASP A 112 -1.13 -6.18 -9.98
CA ASP A 112 -2.11 -7.04 -10.61
C ASP A 112 -3.47 -6.90 -9.92
N GLU A 113 -4.47 -6.38 -10.62
CA GLU A 113 -5.84 -6.17 -10.11
C GLU A 113 -6.46 -7.48 -9.59
N LYS A 114 -6.16 -8.64 -10.19
CA LYS A 114 -6.69 -9.94 -9.74
C LYS A 114 -6.11 -10.40 -8.40
N LYS A 115 -4.96 -9.83 -8.01
CA LYS A 115 -4.24 -10.12 -6.77
C LYS A 115 -4.26 -8.94 -5.80
N THR A 116 -5.09 -7.92 -6.04
CA THR A 116 -5.23 -6.75 -5.19
C THR A 116 -6.67 -6.59 -4.76
N GLN A 117 -6.90 -6.57 -3.45
CA GLN A 117 -8.17 -6.15 -2.89
C GLN A 117 -8.10 -4.64 -2.60
N VAL A 118 -9.01 -3.87 -3.19
CA VAL A 118 -9.19 -2.45 -2.86
C VAL A 118 -10.24 -2.34 -1.78
N VAL A 119 -9.92 -1.68 -0.67
CA VAL A 119 -10.81 -1.47 0.47
C VAL A 119 -10.82 0.01 0.87
N PHE A 120 -11.92 0.47 1.45
CA PHE A 120 -12.10 1.83 1.97
C PHE A 120 -12.20 1.74 3.50
N ASN A 121 -11.81 2.79 4.24
CA ASN A 121 -11.92 2.79 5.72
C ASN A 121 -13.19 3.45 6.24
N SER A 122 -14.06 3.95 5.37
CA SER A 122 -15.45 4.32 5.67
C SER A 122 -16.37 3.12 5.86
#